data_AF-A0A929B185-F1
#
_entry.id   AF-A0A929B185-F1
#
_cell.length_a   1.000
_cell.length_b   1.000
_cell.length_c   1.000
_cell.angle_alpha   90.00
_cell.angle_beta   90.00
_cell.angle_gamma   90.00
#
_symmetry.space_group_name_H-M   'P 1'
#
loop_
_entity.id
_entity.type
_entity.pdbx_description
1 polymer ?
#
loop_
_entity_poly.entity_id
_entity_poly.type
_entity_poly.pdbx_seq_one_letter_code
_entity_poly.pdbx_strand_id
1 'polypeptide(L)'
;MPEGITLPNEISEQDRNVMDRLSELSGAEFDRQYMQHMVEAHTKDVSMYQRQAEQGEDPELKAFAAETVPILQEHLQLARSISENLTQSNP
;
A
#
# COMPACT_ATOMS: atom_id res chain seq x y z
N MET A 1 6.29 -4.03 18.95
CA MET A 1 7.20 -3.25 18.08
C MET A 1 8.61 -3.63 18.49
N PRO A 2 9.49 -4.09 17.58
CA PRO A 2 10.82 -4.51 17.95
C PRO A 2 11.59 -3.33 18.55
N GLU A 3 12.29 -3.57 19.66
CA GLU A 3 13.11 -2.55 20.30
C GLU A 3 14.42 -2.34 19.52
N GLY A 4 14.83 -1.08 19.30
CA GLY A 4 16.14 -0.73 18.71
C GLY A 4 16.18 -0.43 17.22
N ILE A 5 15.05 -0.42 16.50
CA ILE A 5 14.98 0.00 15.09
C ILE A 5 14.88 1.53 15.00
N THR A 6 15.81 2.17 14.29
CA THR A 6 15.69 3.60 13.93
C THR A 6 14.80 3.70 12.69
N LEU A 7 13.62 4.30 12.86
CA LEU A 7 12.72 4.53 11.73
C LEU A 7 13.19 5.74 10.90
N PRO A 8 13.06 5.70 9.57
CA PRO A 8 13.23 6.90 8.75
C PRO A 8 12.32 8.03 9.25
N ASN A 9 12.87 9.24 9.32
CA ASN A 9 12.16 10.46 9.70
C ASN A 9 11.63 11.25 8.49
N GLU A 10 11.93 10.77 7.28
CA GLU A 10 11.50 11.37 6.02
C GLU A 10 10.73 10.35 5.19
N ILE A 11 9.79 10.84 4.38
CA ILE A 11 9.15 10.02 3.34
C ILE A 11 10.19 9.64 2.28
N SER A 12 10.01 8.50 1.63
CA SER A 12 10.89 8.10 0.53
C SER A 12 10.77 9.08 -0.65
N GLU A 13 11.82 9.20 -1.48
CA GLU A 13 11.74 10.00 -2.71
C GLU A 13 10.63 9.52 -3.65
N GLN A 14 10.39 8.20 -3.68
CA GLN A 14 9.31 7.61 -4.46
C GLN A 14 7.95 8.13 -3.99
N ASP A 15 7.69 8.10 -2.68
CA ASP A 15 6.43 8.56 -2.12
C ASP A 15 6.28 10.08 -2.29
N ARG A 16 7.39 10.84 -2.18
CA ARG A 16 7.40 12.28 -2.46
C ARG A 16 6.96 12.59 -3.88
N ASN A 17 7.53 11.91 -4.87
CA ASN A 17 7.16 12.10 -6.27
C ASN A 17 5.69 11.76 -6.54
N VAL A 18 5.15 10.74 -5.86
CA VAL A 18 3.73 10.39 -5.96
C VAL A 18 2.87 11.50 -5.36
N MET A 19 3.20 12.00 -4.17
CA MET A 19 2.47 13.11 -3.55
C MET A 19 2.50 14.36 -4.42
N ASP A 20 3.67 14.74 -4.95
CA ASP A 20 3.82 15.91 -5.80
C ASP A 20 2.93 15.79 -7.03
N ARG A 21 2.98 14.65 -7.74
CA ARG A 21 2.12 14.39 -8.90
C ARG A 21 0.63 14.43 -8.55
N LEU A 22 0.23 13.84 -7.43
CA LEU A 22 -1.17 13.85 -6.99
C LEU A 22 -1.65 15.25 -6.61
N SER A 23 -0.77 16.10 -6.05
CA SER A 23 -1.10 17.46 -5.63
C SER A 23 -1.47 18.39 -6.80
N GLU A 24 -1.03 18.05 -8.01
CA GLU A 24 -1.34 18.78 -9.24
C GLU A 24 -2.71 18.40 -9.84
N LEU A 25 -3.34 17.33 -9.33
CA LEU A 25 -4.58 16.77 -9.87
C LEU A 25 -5.79 17.16 -9.01
N SER A 26 -6.98 17.07 -9.59
CA SER A 26 -8.23 17.28 -8.87
C SER A 26 -9.38 16.44 -9.41
N GLY A 27 -10.44 16.30 -8.62
CA GLY A 27 -11.66 15.59 -8.98
C GLY A 27 -11.39 14.17 -9.49
N ALA A 28 -12.09 13.77 -10.56
CA ALA A 28 -12.02 12.40 -11.07
C ALA A 28 -10.63 11.98 -11.56
N GLU A 29 -9.77 12.92 -11.97
CA GLU A 29 -8.39 12.59 -12.36
C GLU A 29 -7.53 12.26 -11.15
N PHE A 30 -7.68 13.02 -10.06
CA PHE A 30 -7.06 12.71 -8.78
C PHE A 30 -7.51 11.33 -8.29
N ASP A 31 -8.82 11.07 -8.26
CA ASP A 31 -9.37 9.82 -7.75
C ASP A 31 -8.80 8.61 -8.51
N ARG A 32 -8.72 8.69 -9.84
CA ARG A 32 -8.16 7.60 -10.66
C ARG A 32 -6.68 7.37 -10.39
N GLN A 33 -5.87 8.43 -10.37
CA GLN A 33 -4.42 8.30 -10.15
C GLN A 33 -4.11 7.83 -8.73
N TYR A 34 -4.83 8.36 -7.73
CA TYR A 34 -4.73 7.92 -6.35
C TYR A 34 -5.05 6.43 -6.22
N MET A 35 -6.17 5.97 -6.79
CA MET A 35 -6.58 4.57 -6.66
C MET A 35 -5.68 3.61 -7.46
N GLN A 36 -5.13 4.02 -8.60
CA GLN A 36 -4.09 3.24 -9.29
C GLN A 36 -2.87 3.04 -8.38
N HIS A 37 -2.39 4.11 -7.75
CA HIS A 37 -1.27 4.02 -6.80
C HIS A 37 -1.59 3.14 -5.59
N MET A 38 -2.80 3.25 -5.01
CA MET A 38 -3.21 2.42 -3.87
C MET A 38 -3.25 0.92 -4.20
N VAL A 39 -3.65 0.54 -5.42
CA VAL A 39 -3.61 -0.86 -5.86
C VAL A 39 -2.17 -1.36 -5.97
N GLU A 40 -1.27 -0.56 -6.52
CA GLU A 40 0.16 -0.90 -6.62
C GLU A 40 0.81 -1.04 -5.24
N ALA A 41 0.59 -0.05 -4.36
CA ALA A 41 1.13 -0.03 -3.00
C ALA A 41 0.67 -1.24 -2.19
N HIS A 42 -0.64 -1.50 -2.12
CA HIS A 42 -1.15 -2.66 -1.37
C HIS A 42 -0.76 -4.00 -2.00
N THR A 43 -0.57 -4.08 -3.31
CA THR A 43 -0.02 -5.31 -3.93
C THR A 43 1.41 -5.57 -3.45
N LYS A 44 2.24 -4.53 -3.38
CA LYS A 44 3.62 -4.62 -2.87
C LYS A 44 3.64 -4.97 -1.38
N ASP A 45 2.78 -4.34 -0.58
CA ASP A 45 2.69 -4.60 0.86
C ASP A 45 2.27 -6.05 1.14
N VAL A 46 1.23 -6.56 0.47
CA VAL A 46 0.83 -7.96 0.61
C VAL A 46 2.00 -8.90 0.31
N SER A 47 2.73 -8.66 -0.79
CA SER A 47 3.88 -9.48 -1.15
C SER A 47 5.00 -9.42 -0.10
N MET A 48 5.31 -8.22 0.40
CA MET A 48 6.33 -8.02 1.42
C MET A 48 5.97 -8.71 2.74
N TYR A 49 4.72 -8.56 3.19
CA TYR A 49 4.23 -9.15 4.43
C TYR A 49 4.11 -10.67 4.33
N GLN A 50 3.64 -11.21 3.20
CA GLN A 50 3.65 -12.66 2.97
C GLN A 50 5.07 -13.22 3.04
N ARG A 51 6.04 -12.56 2.38
CA ARG A 51 7.44 -12.96 2.45
C ARG A 51 7.97 -12.91 3.87
N GLN A 52 7.67 -11.86 4.64
CA GLN A 52 8.10 -11.75 6.03
C GLN A 52 7.47 -12.85 6.91
N ALA A 53 6.19 -13.15 6.72
CA ALA A 53 5.48 -14.19 7.46
C ALA A 53 6.08 -15.59 7.19
N GLU A 54 6.43 -15.89 5.94
CA GLU A 54 6.98 -17.18 5.54
C GLU A 54 8.47 -17.31 5.85
N GLN A 55 9.26 -16.32 5.44
CA GLN A 55 10.72 -16.38 5.34
C GLN A 55 11.45 -15.53 6.38
N GLY A 56 10.75 -14.74 7.18
CA GLY A 56 11.36 -13.91 8.23
C GLY A 56 12.11 -14.75 9.28
N GLU A 57 13.12 -14.16 9.88
CA GLU A 57 13.95 -14.80 10.93
C GLU A 57 13.47 -14.45 12.34
N ASP A 58 13.09 -13.18 12.55
CA ASP A 58 12.59 -12.69 13.83
C ASP A 58 11.15 -13.20 14.09
N PRO A 59 10.92 -14.01 15.14
CA PRO A 59 9.62 -14.62 15.40
C PRO A 59 8.48 -13.61 15.64
N GLU A 60 8.77 -12.47 16.28
CA GLU A 60 7.76 -11.44 16.53
C GLU A 60 7.36 -10.75 15.23
N LEU A 61 8.33 -10.44 14.37
CA LEU A 61 8.06 -9.85 13.06
C LEU A 61 7.34 -10.82 12.12
N LYS A 62 7.65 -12.13 12.17
CA LYS A 62 6.90 -13.15 11.42
C LYS A 62 5.44 -13.18 11.85
N ALA A 63 5.18 -13.23 13.16
CA ALA A 63 3.83 -13.29 13.71
C ALA A 63 3.03 -12.02 13.35
N PHE A 64 3.62 -10.84 13.56
CA PHE A 64 3.04 -9.57 13.16
C PHE A 64 2.70 -9.53 11.66
N ALA A 65 3.63 -10.00 10.82
CA ALA A 65 3.39 -10.04 9.38
C ALA A 65 2.23 -10.98 9.03
N ALA A 66 2.20 -12.19 9.59
CA ALA A 66 1.15 -13.18 9.35
C ALA A 66 -0.24 -12.68 9.78
N GLU A 67 -0.34 -12.00 10.92
CA GLU A 67 -1.59 -11.40 11.40
C GLU A 67 -2.06 -10.24 10.52
N THR A 68 -1.15 -9.53 9.87
CA THR A 68 -1.44 -8.35 9.05
C THR A 68 -1.80 -8.70 7.60
N VAL A 69 -1.27 -9.81 7.05
CA VAL A 69 -1.58 -10.28 5.68
C VAL A 69 -3.07 -10.26 5.32
N PRO A 70 -4.00 -10.82 6.12
CA PRO A 70 -5.43 -10.82 5.75
C PRO A 70 -6.01 -9.40 5.64
N ILE A 71 -5.57 -8.46 6.47
CA ILE A 71 -6.00 -7.06 6.43
C ILE A 71 -5.52 -6.38 5.14
N LEU A 72 -4.25 -6.59 4.77
CA LEU A 72 -3.70 -6.04 3.53
C LEU A 72 -4.36 -6.63 2.28
N GLN A 73 -4.75 -7.91 2.33
CA GLN A 73 -5.52 -8.54 1.26
C GLN A 73 -6.92 -7.92 1.11
N GLU A 74 -7.60 -7.64 2.21
CA GLU A 74 -8.89 -6.93 2.20
C GLU A 74 -8.73 -5.51 1.64
N HIS A 75 -7.73 -4.76 2.10
CA HIS A 75 -7.44 -3.42 1.57
C HIS A 75 -7.14 -3.44 0.06
N LEU A 76 -6.37 -4.42 -0.42
CA LEU A 76 -6.10 -4.59 -1.85
C LEU A 76 -7.39 -4.89 -2.64
N GLN A 77 -8.27 -5.73 -2.10
CA GLN A 77 -9.54 -6.04 -2.74
C GLN A 77 -10.44 -4.80 -2.85
N LEU A 78 -10.52 -4.00 -1.78
CA LEU A 78 -11.25 -2.74 -1.78
C LEU A 78 -10.66 -1.75 -2.77
N ALA A 79 -9.33 -1.60 -2.80
CA ALA A 79 -8.64 -0.71 -3.72
C ALA A 79 -8.92 -1.07 -5.19
N ARG A 80 -8.88 -2.35 -5.54
CA ARG A 80 -9.23 -2.84 -6.89
C ARG A 80 -10.69 -2.54 -7.23
N SER A 81 -11.60 -2.85 -6.32
CA SER A 81 -13.04 -2.61 -6.51
C SER A 81 -13.35 -1.13 -6.78
N ILE A 82 -12.74 -0.23 -6.01
CA ILE A 82 -12.90 1.22 -6.20
C ILE A 82 -12.28 1.67 -7.53
N SER A 83 -11.06 1.22 -7.85
CA SER A 83 -10.38 1.55 -9.11
C SER A 83 -11.19 1.12 -10.35
N GLU A 84 -11.78 -0.08 -10.30
CA GLU A 84 -12.67 -0.58 -11.34
C GLU A 84 -13.93 0.29 -11.48
N ASN A 85 -14.57 0.64 -10.36
CA ASN A 85 -15.75 1.52 -10.36
C ASN A 85 -15.45 2.91 -10.94
N LEU A 86 -14.28 3.50 -10.64
CA LEU A 86 -13.86 4.79 -11.19
C LEU A 86 -13.61 4.73 -12.70
N THR A 87 -13.23 3.56 -13.23
CA THR A 87 -13.04 3.34 -14.67
C THR A 87 -14.37 3.15 -15.39
N GLN A 88 -15.34 2.48 -14.75
CA GLN A 88 -16.67 2.23 -15.33
C GLN A 88 -17.60 3.44 -15.26
N SER A 89 -17.46 4.30 -14.25
CA SER A 89 -18.34 5.45 -14.02
C SER A 89 -18.04 6.65 -14.93
N ASN A 90 -17.07 6.55 -15.84
CA ASN A 90 -16.60 7.69 -16.65
C ASN A 90 -16.18 7.29 -18.08
N PRO A 91 -17.13 6.89 -18.97
CA PRO A 91 -16.88 6.79 -20.41
C PRO A 91 -16.82 8.16 -21.11
#